data_AF-A0A2Z6RKH7-F1
#
_entry.id   AF-A0A2Z6RKH7-F1
#
_cell.length_a   1.000
_cell.length_b   1.000
_cell.length_c   1.000
_cell.angle_alpha   90.00
_cell.angle_beta   90.00
_cell.angle_gamma   90.00
#
_symmetry.space_group_name_H-M   'P 1'
#
loop_
_entity.id
_entity.type
_entity.pdbx_description
1 polymer ?
#
loop_
_entity_poly.entity_id
_entity_poly.type
_entity_poly.pdbx_seq_one_letter_code
_entity_poly.pdbx_strand_id
1 'polypeptide(L)'
;MMWKCHKGHIWNSPLHHIKYSNSWCPYCGGSMKLTLEDAKQIALSRHGECLSTEYKNIGEPLIWRCQSNHQWQNSLNHVKNRGQWCPFCIGRYQSIGDMRKLAQIKNGDCLSDRYYNSRVKLEWICENKHRWEAVPNSIQQGSWCPHCAGSMKLTLEDAKQIALSRHGQCLSTKYKNNQLSLLWCCKEGHIWQASPCNVKSGTWCPFCYRYKREQLCREIVAKYLGPPSENRRPDFLKIPEHPKGLELDIPYYDMDLQLKCKESNTKNI
;
A
#
# COMPACT_ATOMS: atom_id res chain seq x y z
N MET A 1 -39.29 48.75 22.87
CA MET A 1 -39.62 49.84 21.92
C MET A 1 -39.60 49.28 20.52
N MET A 2 -40.51 49.72 19.65
CA MET A 2 -40.57 49.27 18.26
C MET A 2 -39.63 50.12 17.39
N TRP A 3 -38.82 49.45 16.57
CA TRP A 3 -37.84 50.05 15.68
C TRP A 3 -38.14 49.65 14.24
N LYS A 4 -37.90 50.56 13.28
CA LYS A 4 -38.07 50.32 11.85
C LYS A 4 -36.78 50.66 11.11
N CYS A 5 -36.30 49.77 10.22
CA CYS A 5 -35.12 50.04 9.38
C CYS A 5 -35.50 50.61 8.00
N HIS A 6 -34.51 51.09 7.25
CA HIS A 6 -34.69 51.61 5.89
C HIS A 6 -35.26 50.56 4.91
N LYS A 7 -35.00 49.27 5.14
CA LYS A 7 -35.59 48.16 4.36
C LYS A 7 -37.02 47.79 4.80
N GLY A 8 -37.64 48.56 5.69
CA GLY A 8 -39.04 48.37 6.12
C GLY A 8 -39.24 47.35 7.24
N HIS A 9 -38.20 46.65 7.70
CA HIS A 9 -38.34 45.69 8.81
C HIS A 9 -38.67 46.36 10.13
N ILE A 10 -39.58 45.77 10.91
CA ILE A 10 -40.01 46.25 12.22
C ILE A 10 -39.64 45.20 13.29
N TRP A 11 -39.01 45.60 14.39
CA TRP A 11 -38.69 44.72 15.53
C TRP A 11 -38.84 45.41 16.88
N ASN A 12 -38.96 44.61 17.94
CA ASN A 12 -38.94 45.09 19.33
C ASN A 12 -37.55 44.90 19.93
N SER A 13 -36.99 45.96 20.52
CA SER A 13 -35.72 45.90 21.27
C SER A 13 -35.67 47.00 22.34
N PRO A 14 -35.02 46.76 23.50
CA PRO A 14 -34.70 47.80 24.47
C PRO A 14 -33.68 48.81 23.91
N LEU A 15 -33.74 50.08 24.33
CA LEU A 15 -32.80 51.14 23.88
C LEU A 15 -31.34 50.77 24.11
N HIS A 16 -31.06 50.15 25.27
CA HIS A 16 -29.72 49.74 25.66
C HIS A 16 -29.09 48.77 24.63
N HIS A 17 -29.87 47.82 24.10
CA HIS A 17 -29.39 46.92 23.05
C HIS A 17 -29.05 47.68 21.77
N ILE A 18 -29.88 48.63 21.35
CA ILE A 18 -29.63 49.41 20.13
C ILE A 18 -28.41 50.34 20.27
N LYS A 19 -28.19 50.90 21.47
CA LYS A 19 -27.11 51.85 21.73
C LYS A 19 -25.74 51.19 21.88
N TYR A 20 -25.69 50.01 22.51
CA TYR A 20 -24.42 49.36 22.88
C TYR A 20 -24.14 48.06 22.12
N SER A 21 -25.13 47.45 21.46
CA SER A 21 -24.85 46.36 20.51
C SER A 21 -24.44 46.96 19.17
N ASN A 22 -23.38 46.45 18.57
CA ASN A 22 -22.91 46.82 17.23
C ASN A 22 -23.86 46.34 16.11
N SER A 23 -25.15 46.15 16.42
CA SER A 23 -26.18 45.62 15.51
C SER A 23 -27.45 46.46 15.59
N TRP A 24 -27.80 47.13 14.49
CA TRP A 24 -28.98 47.97 14.40
C TRP A 24 -30.25 47.17 14.12
N CYS A 25 -30.31 46.50 12.96
CA CYS A 25 -31.49 45.76 12.51
C CYS A 25 -31.20 44.26 12.50
N PRO A 26 -31.94 43.41 13.24
CA PRO A 26 -31.67 41.96 13.30
C PRO A 26 -31.91 41.26 11.95
N TYR A 27 -32.79 41.81 11.12
CA TYR A 27 -33.05 41.32 9.76
C TYR A 27 -31.89 41.64 8.80
N CYS A 28 -31.32 42.85 8.90
CA CYS A 28 -30.19 43.27 8.06
C CYS A 28 -28.85 42.77 8.59
N GLY A 29 -28.72 42.57 9.91
CA GLY A 29 -27.53 42.11 10.60
C GLY A 29 -27.45 40.60 10.77
N GLY A 30 -28.34 39.83 10.12
CA GLY A 30 -28.30 38.36 10.12
C GLY A 30 -28.59 37.68 11.47
N SER A 31 -29.15 38.42 12.44
CA SER A 31 -29.41 37.97 13.81
C SER A 31 -30.78 37.29 13.97
N MET A 32 -31.56 37.20 12.89
CA MET A 32 -32.89 36.59 12.91
C MET A 32 -32.79 35.07 13.11
N LYS A 33 -33.61 34.55 14.02
CA LYS A 33 -33.76 33.10 14.21
C LYS A 33 -34.28 32.50 12.91
N LEU A 34 -33.46 31.65 12.29
CA LEU A 34 -33.87 30.85 11.15
C LEU A 34 -35.06 29.97 11.55
N THR A 35 -36.00 29.77 10.64
CA THR A 35 -37.19 28.93 10.86
C THR A 35 -37.11 27.64 10.05
N LEU A 36 -37.95 26.66 10.40
CA LEU A 36 -38.10 25.45 9.59
C LEU A 36 -38.60 25.76 8.17
N GLU A 37 -39.41 26.81 8.01
CA GLU A 37 -39.88 27.26 6.70
C GLU A 37 -38.72 27.77 5.84
N ASP A 38 -37.79 28.53 6.43
CA ASP A 38 -36.55 28.94 5.73
C ASP A 38 -35.74 27.72 5.25
N ALA A 39 -35.71 26.64 6.05
CA ALA A 39 -35.03 25.41 5.67
C ALA A 39 -35.68 24.74 4.46
N LYS A 40 -37.03 24.67 4.43
CA LYS A 40 -37.78 24.11 3.29
C LYS A 40 -37.60 24.94 2.03
N GLN A 41 -37.64 26.27 2.12
CA GLN A 41 -37.42 27.15 0.99
C GLN A 41 -35.99 27.04 0.43
N ILE A 42 -34.98 26.96 1.30
CA ILE A 42 -33.59 26.72 0.88
C ILE A 42 -33.47 25.37 0.17
N ALA A 43 -34.15 24.33 0.68
CA ALA A 43 -34.12 23.03 0.04
C ALA A 43 -34.74 23.06 -1.37
N LEU A 44 -35.93 23.67 -1.50
CA LEU A 44 -36.63 23.87 -2.77
C LEU A 44 -35.76 24.64 -3.78
N SER A 45 -35.10 25.72 -3.35
CA SER A 45 -34.22 26.52 -4.20
C SER A 45 -33.02 25.73 -4.76
N ARG A 46 -32.67 24.61 -4.13
CA ARG A 46 -31.56 23.72 -4.52
C ARG A 46 -32.05 22.39 -5.08
N HIS A 47 -33.30 22.34 -5.54
CA HIS A 47 -33.95 21.15 -6.10
C HIS A 47 -33.88 19.94 -5.15
N GLY A 48 -34.04 20.19 -3.85
CA GLY A 48 -34.13 19.15 -2.84
C GLY A 48 -35.20 19.46 -1.82
N GLU A 49 -35.20 18.69 -0.74
CA GLU A 49 -36.23 18.73 0.29
C GLU A 49 -35.62 18.66 1.69
N CYS A 50 -36.28 19.34 2.62
CA CYS A 50 -36.02 19.20 4.05
C CYS A 50 -37.06 18.22 4.62
N LEU A 51 -36.59 17.06 5.11
CA LEU A 51 -37.44 15.98 5.64
C LEU A 51 -37.75 16.14 7.14
N SER A 52 -37.07 17.06 7.82
CA SER A 52 -37.29 17.32 9.24
C SER A 52 -38.61 18.06 9.49
N THR A 53 -39.35 17.62 10.50
CA THR A 53 -40.62 18.21 10.94
C THR A 53 -40.47 19.21 12.08
N GLU A 54 -39.32 19.22 12.77
CA GLU A 54 -39.03 20.08 13.90
C GLU A 54 -37.67 20.80 13.73
N TYR A 55 -37.60 22.06 14.17
CA TYR A 55 -36.37 22.84 14.24
C TYR A 55 -36.28 23.51 15.62
N LYS A 56 -35.39 23.00 16.48
CA LYS A 56 -35.28 23.51 17.86
C LYS A 56 -34.23 24.62 17.97
N ASN A 57 -33.09 24.50 17.30
CA ASN A 57 -32.01 25.48 17.38
C ASN A 57 -31.08 25.49 16.15
N ILE A 58 -30.17 26.48 16.10
CA ILE A 58 -29.22 26.71 15.00
C ILE A 58 -28.19 25.59 14.80
N GLY A 59 -27.91 24.81 15.84
CA GLY A 59 -26.90 23.75 15.84
C GLY A 59 -27.46 22.35 15.53
N GLU A 60 -28.77 22.15 15.70
CA GLU A 60 -29.38 20.84 15.50
C GLU A 60 -29.38 20.44 14.01
N PRO A 61 -28.98 19.19 13.71
CA PRO A 61 -28.98 18.70 12.35
C PRO A 61 -30.41 18.47 11.87
N LEU A 62 -30.74 19.06 10.72
CA LEU A 62 -31.92 18.73 9.94
C LEU A 62 -31.57 17.63 8.93
N ILE A 63 -32.58 16.86 8.53
CA ILE A 63 -32.48 15.82 7.50
C ILE A 63 -32.82 16.47 6.16
N TRP A 64 -31.89 16.36 5.23
CA TRP A 64 -31.99 16.92 3.88
C TRP A 64 -31.96 15.82 2.83
N ARG A 65 -32.62 16.07 1.71
CA ARG A 65 -32.64 15.21 0.52
C ARG A 65 -32.32 16.04 -0.71
N CYS A 66 -31.37 15.61 -1.55
CA CYS A 66 -31.05 16.32 -2.80
C CYS A 66 -31.81 15.71 -3.99
N GLN A 67 -31.72 16.36 -5.15
CA GLN A 67 -32.30 15.88 -6.41
C GLN A 67 -31.87 14.46 -6.78
N SER A 68 -30.62 14.08 -6.48
CA SER A 68 -30.09 12.72 -6.68
C SER A 68 -30.53 11.72 -5.60
N ASN A 69 -31.52 12.09 -4.78
CA ASN A 69 -32.08 11.30 -3.68
C ASN A 69 -31.10 10.91 -2.57
N HIS A 70 -29.95 11.59 -2.46
CA HIS A 70 -29.05 11.42 -1.32
C HIS A 70 -29.67 12.06 -0.08
N GLN A 71 -29.73 11.31 1.01
CA GLN A 71 -30.19 11.80 2.31
C GLN A 71 -28.99 12.04 3.23
N TRP A 72 -28.93 13.19 3.89
CA TRP A 72 -27.88 13.51 4.86
C TRP A 72 -28.39 14.38 6.00
N GLN A 73 -27.64 14.39 7.09
CA GLN A 73 -27.90 15.23 8.25
C GLN A 73 -26.94 16.42 8.24
N ASN A 74 -27.47 17.64 8.35
CA ASN A 74 -26.67 18.85 8.50
C ASN A 74 -27.47 19.98 9.15
N SER A 75 -26.79 20.92 9.82
CA SER A 75 -27.47 22.07 10.41
C SER A 75 -27.81 23.12 9.35
N LEU A 76 -28.91 23.85 9.58
CA LEU A 76 -29.38 24.91 8.70
C LEU A 76 -28.34 26.02 8.49
N ASN A 77 -27.53 26.31 9.51
CA ASN A 77 -26.45 27.28 9.43
C ASN A 77 -25.35 26.85 8.44
N HIS A 78 -24.95 25.57 8.45
CA HIS A 78 -23.97 25.04 7.49
C HIS A 78 -24.49 25.09 6.05
N VAL A 79 -25.77 24.78 5.87
CA VAL A 79 -26.42 24.76 4.56
C VAL A 79 -26.60 26.19 4.00
N LYS A 80 -27.03 27.15 4.83
CA LYS A 80 -27.28 28.54 4.41
C LYS A 80 -26.00 29.36 4.31
N ASN A 81 -25.21 29.42 5.39
CA ASN A 81 -24.11 30.37 5.52
C ASN A 81 -22.77 29.82 5.01
N ARG A 82 -22.54 28.49 5.09
CA ARG A 82 -21.31 27.87 4.56
C ARG A 82 -21.46 27.26 3.16
N GLY A 83 -22.65 27.34 2.55
CA GLY A 83 -22.93 26.77 1.23
C GLY A 83 -22.77 25.24 1.14
N GLN A 84 -22.75 24.53 2.28
CA GLN A 84 -22.55 23.09 2.30
C GLN A 84 -23.88 22.38 2.07
N TRP A 85 -24.22 22.17 0.80
CA TRP A 85 -25.44 21.50 0.37
C TRP A 85 -25.33 19.98 0.50
N CYS A 86 -25.27 19.25 -0.62
CA CYS A 86 -25.22 17.79 -0.64
C CYS A 86 -23.77 17.31 -0.68
N PRO A 87 -23.29 16.66 0.39
CA PRO A 87 -21.90 16.24 0.46
C PRO A 87 -21.62 14.99 -0.39
N PHE A 88 -22.65 14.26 -0.81
CA PHE A 88 -22.54 13.19 -1.82
C PHE A 88 -22.36 13.78 -3.23
N CYS A 89 -23.14 14.80 -3.61
CA CYS A 89 -23.00 15.44 -4.93
C CYS A 89 -21.71 16.25 -5.08
N ILE A 90 -21.17 16.80 -3.98
CA ILE A 90 -19.88 17.50 -3.96
C ILE A 90 -18.68 16.51 -3.92
N GLY A 91 -18.94 15.20 -3.77
CA GLY A 91 -17.90 14.17 -3.72
C GLY A 91 -17.16 14.07 -2.37
N ARG A 92 -17.72 14.65 -1.29
CA ARG A 92 -17.15 14.57 0.07
C ARG A 92 -17.49 13.27 0.79
N TYR A 93 -18.63 12.64 0.51
CA TYR A 93 -18.94 11.29 0.99
C TYR A 93 -18.95 10.31 -0.17
N GLN A 94 -18.14 9.27 -0.03
CA GLN A 94 -18.11 8.12 -0.92
C GLN A 94 -19.10 7.08 -0.41
N SER A 95 -19.87 6.50 -1.31
CA SER A 95 -20.78 5.39 -1.03
C SER A 95 -20.12 4.05 -1.36
N ILE A 96 -20.72 2.94 -0.92
CA ILE A 96 -20.29 1.61 -1.37
C ILE A 96 -20.43 1.44 -2.90
N GLY A 97 -21.40 2.13 -3.51
CA GLY A 97 -21.55 2.17 -4.96
C GLY A 97 -20.35 2.83 -5.66
N ASP A 98 -19.77 3.86 -5.05
CA ASP A 98 -18.56 4.50 -5.58
C ASP A 98 -17.34 3.58 -5.47
N MET A 99 -17.27 2.75 -4.43
CA MET A 99 -16.21 1.75 -4.28
C MET A 99 -16.33 0.65 -5.33
N ARG A 100 -17.55 0.20 -5.65
CA ARG A 100 -17.79 -0.77 -6.73
C ARG A 100 -17.41 -0.20 -8.10
N LYS A 101 -17.77 1.05 -8.40
CA LYS A 101 -17.33 1.73 -9.63
C LYS A 101 -15.80 1.85 -9.70
N LEU A 102 -15.16 2.23 -8.58
CA LEU A 102 -13.70 2.29 -8.49
C LEU A 102 -13.06 0.93 -8.79
N ALA A 103 -13.66 -0.15 -8.30
CA ALA A 103 -13.19 -1.49 -8.57
C ALA A 103 -13.36 -1.89 -10.05
N GLN A 104 -14.50 -1.55 -10.64
CA GLN A 104 -14.79 -1.81 -12.05
C GLN A 104 -13.81 -1.13 -13.01
N ILE A 105 -13.40 0.11 -12.71
CA ILE A 105 -12.36 0.83 -13.48
C ILE A 105 -11.02 0.07 -13.50
N LYS A 106 -10.76 -0.74 -12.48
CA LYS A 106 -9.53 -1.54 -12.31
C LYS A 106 -9.75 -3.02 -12.68
N ASN A 107 -10.78 -3.33 -13.45
CA ASN A 107 -11.18 -4.69 -13.84
C ASN A 107 -11.37 -5.61 -12.63
N GLY A 108 -12.04 -5.15 -11.58
CA GLY A 108 -12.39 -5.98 -10.45
C GLY A 108 -13.69 -5.55 -9.80
N ASP A 109 -13.91 -6.05 -8.58
CA ASP A 109 -15.12 -5.76 -7.82
C ASP A 109 -14.82 -5.54 -6.33
N CYS A 110 -15.74 -4.86 -5.65
CA CYS A 110 -15.74 -4.67 -4.21
C CYS A 110 -16.80 -5.59 -3.59
N LEU A 111 -16.35 -6.58 -2.82
CA LEU A 111 -17.20 -7.61 -2.21
C LEU A 111 -17.90 -7.12 -0.94
N SER A 112 -17.43 -6.01 -0.35
CA SER A 112 -18.05 -5.46 0.85
C SER A 112 -19.43 -4.86 0.57
N ASP A 113 -20.35 -5.06 1.51
CA ASP A 113 -21.71 -4.52 1.42
C ASP A 113 -21.86 -3.11 1.99
N ARG A 114 -20.95 -2.70 2.89
CA ARG A 114 -21.04 -1.43 3.61
C ARG A 114 -19.72 -0.66 3.55
N TYR A 115 -19.83 0.64 3.32
CA TYR A 115 -18.73 1.59 3.43
C TYR A 115 -18.96 2.48 4.64
N TYR A 116 -18.03 2.44 5.59
CA TYR A 116 -18.09 3.29 6.79
C TYR A 116 -17.28 4.57 6.62
N ASN A 117 -16.01 4.43 6.21
CA ASN A 117 -15.10 5.54 5.94
C ASN A 117 -13.87 5.06 5.16
N SER A 118 -13.00 6.01 4.78
CA SER A 118 -11.80 5.75 3.96
C SER A 118 -10.68 4.98 4.67
N ARG A 119 -10.80 4.76 5.99
CA ARG A 119 -9.81 4.06 6.82
C ARG A 119 -10.22 2.63 7.16
N VAL A 120 -11.50 2.30 7.05
CA VAL A 120 -11.98 0.93 7.25
C VAL A 120 -11.66 0.11 6.01
N LYS A 121 -11.09 -1.07 6.22
CA LYS A 121 -10.76 -1.99 5.14
C LYS A 121 -12.02 -2.50 4.47
N LEU A 122 -11.96 -2.66 3.15
CA LEU A 122 -12.95 -3.37 2.35
C LEU A 122 -12.30 -4.59 1.71
N GLU A 123 -13.13 -5.54 1.32
CA GLU A 123 -12.75 -6.71 0.54
C GLU A 123 -12.87 -6.42 -0.95
N TRP A 124 -11.80 -6.70 -1.69
CA TRP A 124 -11.68 -6.47 -3.11
C TRP A 124 -11.34 -7.77 -3.84
N ILE A 125 -11.78 -7.87 -5.09
CA ILE A 125 -11.41 -8.94 -6.01
C ILE A 125 -10.92 -8.35 -7.33
N CYS A 126 -9.85 -8.88 -7.91
CA CYS A 126 -9.36 -8.46 -9.23
C CYS A 126 -9.81 -9.42 -10.32
N GLU A 127 -9.57 -9.08 -11.59
CA GLU A 127 -9.80 -9.91 -12.77
C GLU A 127 -9.24 -11.34 -12.62
N ASN A 128 -8.02 -11.47 -12.06
CA ASN A 128 -7.38 -12.75 -11.78
C ASN A 128 -7.95 -13.50 -10.56
N LYS A 129 -9.14 -13.10 -10.06
CA LYS A 129 -9.87 -13.68 -8.92
C LYS A 129 -9.12 -13.69 -7.57
N HIS A 130 -8.03 -12.94 -7.45
CA HIS A 130 -7.38 -12.75 -6.15
C HIS A 130 -8.25 -11.88 -5.25
N ARG A 131 -8.44 -12.33 -4.01
CA ARG A 131 -9.18 -11.60 -2.97
C ARG A 131 -8.22 -10.99 -1.97
N TRP A 132 -8.41 -9.74 -1.60
CA TRP A 132 -7.60 -9.10 -0.57
C TRP A 132 -8.37 -7.99 0.17
N GLU A 133 -7.89 -7.67 1.37
CA GLU A 133 -8.39 -6.54 2.13
C GLU A 133 -7.52 -5.31 1.91
N ALA A 134 -8.13 -4.17 1.59
CA ALA A 134 -7.44 -2.90 1.49
C ALA A 134 -8.33 -1.73 1.90
N VAL A 135 -7.71 -0.67 2.40
CA VAL A 135 -8.42 0.58 2.69
C VAL A 135 -8.70 1.33 1.38
N PRO A 136 -9.91 1.90 1.20
CA PRO A 136 -10.28 2.66 0.01
C PRO A 136 -9.31 3.76 -0.38
N ASN A 137 -8.76 4.47 0.61
CA ASN A 137 -7.78 5.54 0.36
C ASN A 137 -6.52 5.04 -0.36
N SER A 138 -6.05 3.82 -0.05
CA SER A 138 -4.88 3.22 -0.70
C SER A 138 -5.18 2.85 -2.15
N ILE A 139 -6.41 2.37 -2.41
CA ILE A 139 -6.88 2.05 -3.77
C ILE A 139 -6.97 3.31 -4.64
N GLN A 140 -7.51 4.39 -4.08
CA GLN A 140 -7.60 5.70 -4.75
C GLN A 140 -6.23 6.30 -5.08
N GLN A 141 -5.23 6.04 -4.24
CA GLN A 141 -3.85 6.45 -4.46
C GLN A 141 -3.10 5.58 -5.50
N GLY A 142 -3.75 4.56 -6.06
CA GLY A 142 -3.21 3.75 -7.16
C GLY A 142 -2.75 2.34 -6.79
N SER A 143 -2.85 1.95 -5.51
CA SER A 143 -2.62 0.54 -5.13
C SER A 143 -3.80 -0.32 -5.60
N TRP A 144 -3.55 -1.57 -6.01
CA TRP A 144 -4.61 -2.47 -6.45
C TRP A 144 -4.45 -3.86 -5.86
N CYS A 145 -4.17 -4.87 -6.69
CA CYS A 145 -4.04 -6.25 -6.26
C CYS A 145 -2.59 -6.58 -5.87
N PRO A 146 -2.31 -6.97 -4.61
CA PRO A 146 -0.96 -7.31 -4.16
C PRO A 146 -0.43 -8.61 -4.80
N HIS A 147 -1.32 -9.52 -5.21
CA HIS A 147 -0.93 -10.72 -5.95
C HIS A 147 -0.44 -10.37 -7.35
N CYS A 148 -1.20 -9.55 -8.09
CA CYS A 148 -0.81 -9.11 -9.43
C CYS A 148 0.43 -8.21 -9.41
N ALA A 149 0.57 -7.36 -8.39
CA ALA A 149 1.75 -6.51 -8.21
C ALA A 149 2.98 -7.27 -7.67
N GLY A 150 2.83 -8.54 -7.29
CA GLY A 150 3.91 -9.33 -6.68
C GLY A 150 4.35 -8.85 -5.29
N SER A 151 3.61 -7.94 -4.66
CA SER A 151 3.92 -7.31 -3.37
C SER A 151 3.39 -8.09 -2.16
N MET A 152 2.76 -9.24 -2.38
CA MET A 152 2.30 -10.12 -1.30
C MET A 152 3.48 -10.56 -0.43
N LYS A 153 3.30 -10.48 0.89
CA LYS A 153 4.25 -11.03 1.86
C LYS A 153 4.35 -12.54 1.62
N LEU A 154 5.53 -13.02 1.24
CA LEU A 154 5.78 -14.46 1.13
C LEU A 154 5.68 -15.09 2.52
N THR A 155 4.93 -16.17 2.64
CA THR A 155 4.91 -16.96 3.86
C THR A 155 6.15 -17.86 3.96
N LEU A 156 6.40 -18.44 5.13
CA LEU A 156 7.45 -19.47 5.28
C LEU A 156 7.23 -20.67 4.36
N GLU A 157 5.97 -21.03 4.14
CA GLU A 157 5.64 -22.16 3.29
C GLU A 157 6.00 -21.85 1.84
N ASP A 158 5.66 -20.63 1.36
CA ASP A 158 6.09 -20.17 0.04
C ASP A 158 7.63 -20.17 -0.09
N ALA A 159 8.35 -19.76 0.95
CA ALA A 159 9.81 -19.79 0.96
C ALA A 159 10.38 -21.21 0.87
N LYS A 160 9.79 -22.18 1.58
CA LYS A 160 10.16 -23.60 1.50
C LYS A 160 9.89 -24.19 0.12
N GLN A 161 8.73 -23.90 -0.47
CA GLN A 161 8.39 -24.37 -1.82
C GLN A 161 9.32 -23.77 -2.87
N ILE A 162 9.67 -22.49 -2.75
CA ILE A 162 10.66 -21.85 -3.63
C ILE A 162 12.02 -22.55 -3.49
N ALA A 163 12.43 -22.90 -2.27
CA ALA A 163 13.68 -23.62 -2.06
C ALA A 163 13.64 -25.02 -2.71
N LEU A 164 12.55 -25.76 -2.51
CA LEU A 164 12.34 -27.09 -3.07
C LEU A 164 12.38 -27.08 -4.60
N SER A 165 11.70 -26.11 -5.24
CA SER A 165 11.67 -25.95 -6.70
C SER A 165 13.04 -25.69 -7.32
N ARG A 166 14.02 -25.25 -6.52
CA ARG A 166 15.40 -24.97 -6.93
C ARG A 166 16.40 -25.98 -6.36
N HIS A 167 15.91 -27.15 -5.94
CA HIS A 167 16.70 -28.23 -5.37
C HIS A 167 17.55 -27.78 -4.17
N GLY A 168 17.01 -26.91 -3.33
CA GLY A 168 17.63 -26.46 -2.10
C GLY A 168 16.69 -26.52 -0.90
N GLN A 169 17.15 -26.00 0.23
CA GLN A 169 16.42 -26.05 1.51
C GLN A 169 16.38 -24.67 2.17
N CYS A 170 15.25 -24.34 2.80
CA CYS A 170 15.15 -23.20 3.69
C CYS A 170 15.38 -23.69 5.13
N LEU A 171 16.46 -23.25 5.77
CA LEU A 171 16.89 -23.69 7.10
C LEU A 171 16.26 -22.85 8.23
N SER A 172 15.59 -21.75 7.89
CA SER A 172 15.00 -20.84 8.87
C SER A 172 13.65 -21.35 9.39
N THR A 173 13.53 -21.46 10.72
CA THR A 173 12.32 -21.94 11.41
C THR A 173 11.40 -20.81 11.92
N LYS A 174 11.85 -19.55 11.89
CA LYS A 174 11.08 -18.39 12.39
C LYS A 174 11.04 -17.26 11.36
N TYR A 175 9.83 -16.84 10.97
CA TYR A 175 9.57 -15.70 10.10
C TYR A 175 8.75 -14.69 10.89
N LYS A 176 9.38 -13.57 11.25
CA LYS A 176 8.72 -12.46 11.95
C LYS A 176 8.46 -11.27 11.03
N ASN A 177 9.26 -11.05 9.97
CA ASN A 177 9.15 -9.87 9.10
C ASN A 177 9.82 -10.11 7.73
N ASN A 178 9.35 -9.39 6.70
CA ASN A 178 9.92 -9.29 5.35
C ASN A 178 11.36 -8.74 5.31
N GLN A 179 11.86 -8.16 6.42
CA GLN A 179 13.23 -7.66 6.55
C GLN A 179 14.21 -8.67 7.17
N LEU A 180 13.71 -9.78 7.75
CA LEU A 180 14.59 -10.81 8.30
C LEU A 180 14.97 -11.77 7.18
N SER A 181 16.24 -11.71 6.78
CA SER A 181 16.85 -12.64 5.84
C SER A 181 16.64 -14.08 6.31
N LEU A 182 16.09 -14.92 5.43
CA LEU A 182 16.03 -16.36 5.68
C LEU A 182 17.38 -16.99 5.31
N LEU A 183 17.72 -18.09 5.98
CA LEU A 183 18.84 -18.95 5.65
C LEU A 183 18.41 -19.94 4.58
N TRP A 184 19.13 -19.94 3.47
CA TRP A 184 18.92 -20.80 2.31
C TRP A 184 20.12 -21.70 2.13
N CYS A 185 19.88 -22.92 1.63
CA CYS A 185 20.88 -23.89 1.23
C CYS A 185 20.60 -24.32 -0.21
N CYS A 186 21.62 -24.38 -1.07
CA CYS A 186 21.46 -24.86 -2.45
C CYS A 186 21.84 -26.34 -2.57
N LYS A 187 21.57 -26.94 -3.74
CA LYS A 187 22.00 -28.31 -4.08
C LYS A 187 23.47 -28.59 -3.76
N GLU A 188 24.35 -27.63 -4.04
CA GLU A 188 25.80 -27.77 -3.84
C GLU A 188 26.22 -27.56 -2.37
N GLY A 189 25.27 -27.38 -1.46
CA GLY A 189 25.53 -27.26 -0.01
C GLY A 189 25.93 -25.86 0.46
N HIS A 190 25.87 -24.84 -0.39
CA HIS A 190 26.17 -23.46 0.01
C HIS A 190 25.04 -22.87 0.86
N ILE A 191 25.41 -22.28 2.01
CA ILE A 191 24.48 -21.59 2.91
C ILE A 191 24.62 -20.08 2.70
N TRP A 192 23.50 -19.37 2.54
CA TRP A 192 23.52 -17.91 2.50
C TRP A 192 22.25 -17.29 3.12
N GLN A 193 22.35 -16.00 3.45
CA GLN A 193 21.23 -15.21 3.94
C GLN A 193 20.66 -14.35 2.81
N ALA A 194 19.36 -14.46 2.57
CA ALA A 194 18.66 -13.62 1.59
C ALA A 194 17.20 -13.41 1.98
N SER A 195 16.64 -12.27 1.57
CA SER A 195 15.21 -12.03 1.69
C SER A 195 14.43 -12.91 0.68
N PRO A 196 13.24 -13.41 1.05
CA PRO A 196 12.41 -14.21 0.13
C PRO A 196 12.03 -13.47 -1.16
N CYS A 197 11.90 -12.15 -1.10
CA CYS A 197 11.63 -11.33 -2.29
C CYS A 197 12.80 -11.36 -3.30
N ASN A 198 14.05 -11.26 -2.83
CA ASN A 198 15.23 -11.34 -3.71
C ASN A 198 15.40 -12.75 -4.30
N VAL A 199 15.07 -13.76 -3.52
CA VAL A 199 15.08 -15.15 -4.00
C VAL A 199 13.98 -15.38 -5.03
N LYS A 200 12.78 -14.81 -4.84
CA LYS A 200 11.69 -14.87 -5.82
C LYS A 200 12.04 -14.14 -7.12
N SER A 201 12.69 -12.96 -7.05
CA SER A 201 13.02 -12.14 -8.21
C SER A 201 14.14 -12.70 -9.11
N GLY A 202 14.81 -13.77 -8.69
CA GLY A 202 15.69 -14.57 -9.57
C GLY A 202 17.12 -14.78 -9.04
N THR A 203 17.51 -14.13 -7.95
CA THR A 203 18.82 -14.34 -7.34
C THR A 203 18.75 -15.54 -6.40
N TRP A 204 19.20 -16.71 -6.87
CA TRP A 204 19.23 -17.93 -6.07
C TRP A 204 20.48 -17.98 -5.18
N CYS A 205 21.55 -18.64 -5.62
CA CYS A 205 22.78 -18.80 -4.84
C CYS A 205 23.90 -17.89 -5.38
N PRO A 206 24.44 -16.96 -4.58
CA PRO A 206 25.51 -16.06 -5.02
C PRO A 206 26.81 -16.83 -5.33
N PHE A 207 27.03 -17.93 -4.61
CA PHE A 207 28.21 -18.77 -4.79
C PHE A 207 28.11 -19.58 -6.09
N CYS A 208 26.98 -20.25 -6.37
CA CYS A 208 26.81 -20.97 -7.63
C CYS A 208 26.89 -20.07 -8.87
N TYR A 209 26.41 -18.82 -8.79
CA TYR A 209 26.51 -17.88 -9.91
C TYR A 209 27.94 -17.34 -10.10
N ARG A 210 28.63 -16.98 -9.01
CA ARG A 210 30.00 -16.42 -9.03
C ARG A 210 31.04 -17.46 -9.40
N TYR A 211 30.94 -18.66 -8.85
CA TYR A 211 31.89 -19.75 -9.10
C TYR A 211 31.68 -20.45 -10.43
N LYS A 212 30.57 -20.26 -11.15
CA LYS A 212 30.39 -20.87 -12.48
C LYS A 212 31.46 -20.39 -13.49
N ARG A 213 31.83 -19.10 -13.42
CA ARG A 213 32.89 -18.53 -14.26
C ARG A 213 34.27 -18.95 -13.77
N GLU A 214 34.48 -18.95 -12.46
CA GLU A 214 35.75 -19.38 -11.88
C GLU A 214 36.02 -20.87 -12.15
N GLN A 215 35.01 -21.72 -12.02
CA GLN A 215 35.08 -23.14 -12.30
C GLN A 215 35.31 -23.41 -13.79
N LEU A 216 34.67 -22.65 -14.69
CA LEU A 216 34.98 -22.68 -16.12
C LEU A 216 36.44 -22.27 -16.38
N CYS A 217 36.94 -21.20 -15.74
CA CYS A 217 38.35 -20.81 -15.83
C CYS A 217 39.28 -21.90 -15.30
N ARG A 218 38.94 -22.54 -14.16
CA ARG A 218 39.70 -23.66 -13.58
C ARG A 218 39.70 -24.86 -14.50
N GLU A 219 38.60 -25.20 -15.16
CA GLU A 219 38.51 -26.29 -16.14
C GLU A 219 39.37 -26.01 -17.38
N ILE A 220 39.30 -24.80 -17.93
CA ILE A 220 40.14 -24.38 -19.07
C ILE A 220 41.62 -24.43 -18.67
N VAL A 221 41.96 -23.83 -17.54
CA VAL A 221 43.34 -23.81 -17.01
C VAL A 221 43.83 -25.23 -16.75
N ALA A 222 43.03 -26.09 -16.11
CA ALA A 222 43.39 -27.49 -15.87
C ALA A 222 43.55 -28.31 -17.16
N LYS A 223 42.74 -28.04 -18.19
CA LYS A 223 42.84 -28.69 -19.50
C LYS A 223 44.16 -28.38 -20.20
N TYR A 224 44.58 -27.11 -20.19
CA TYR A 224 45.80 -26.71 -20.91
C TYR A 224 47.07 -26.88 -20.09
N LEU A 225 46.97 -26.71 -18.78
CA LEU A 225 48.13 -26.60 -17.90
C LEU A 225 48.27 -27.80 -16.94
N GLY A 226 47.29 -28.70 -16.84
CA GLY A 226 47.27 -29.83 -15.89
C GLY A 226 46.70 -29.47 -14.50
N PRO A 227 46.57 -30.45 -13.59
CA PRO A 227 46.07 -30.22 -12.23
C PRO A 227 46.91 -29.17 -11.48
N PRO A 228 46.35 -28.50 -10.45
CA PRO A 228 47.11 -27.58 -9.61
C PRO A 228 48.32 -28.29 -8.98
N SER A 229 49.52 -27.79 -9.23
CA SER A 229 50.77 -28.21 -8.59
C SER A 229 51.46 -26.98 -8.02
N GLU A 230 52.25 -27.15 -6.96
CA GLU A 230 53.01 -26.05 -6.34
C GLU A 230 53.98 -25.40 -7.32
N ASN A 231 54.59 -26.20 -8.21
CA ASN A 231 55.54 -25.74 -9.22
C ASN A 231 55.08 -26.19 -10.60
N ARG A 232 54.77 -25.26 -11.50
CA ARG A 232 54.21 -25.56 -12.84
C ARG A 232 55.19 -25.19 -13.94
N ARG A 233 55.58 -26.18 -14.76
CA ARG A 233 56.50 -26.01 -15.91
C ARG A 233 55.88 -26.57 -17.19
N PRO A 234 54.98 -25.82 -17.86
CA PRO A 234 54.32 -26.29 -19.08
C PRO A 234 55.29 -26.54 -20.23
N ASP A 235 54.97 -27.52 -21.09
CA ASP A 235 55.85 -27.93 -22.20
C ASP A 235 56.13 -26.81 -23.22
N PHE A 236 55.19 -25.89 -23.42
CA PHE A 236 55.36 -24.76 -24.33
C PHE A 236 56.36 -23.70 -23.84
N LEU A 237 56.83 -23.79 -22.59
CA LEU A 237 57.89 -22.94 -22.02
C LEU A 237 59.27 -23.62 -22.05
N LYS A 238 59.43 -24.74 -22.75
CA LYS A 238 60.72 -25.36 -23.02
C LYS A 238 61.40 -24.62 -24.17
N ILE A 239 62.49 -23.93 -23.87
CA ILE A 239 63.39 -23.32 -24.86
C ILE A 239 64.75 -24.04 -24.82
N PRO A 240 65.57 -23.97 -25.90
CA PRO A 240 66.86 -24.67 -25.95
C PRO A 240 67.77 -24.38 -24.74
N GLU A 241 67.71 -23.15 -24.21
CA GLU A 241 68.47 -22.68 -23.06
C GLU A 241 67.95 -23.25 -21.72
N HIS A 242 66.68 -23.65 -21.67
CA HIS A 242 66.01 -24.22 -20.50
C HIS A 242 65.22 -25.47 -20.89
N PRO A 243 65.89 -26.63 -21.07
CA PRO A 243 65.25 -27.86 -21.55
C PRO A 243 64.22 -28.43 -20.56
N LYS A 244 64.29 -28.03 -19.29
CA LYS A 244 63.33 -28.41 -18.24
C LYS A 244 62.09 -27.49 -18.18
N GLY A 245 62.02 -26.45 -19.01
CA GLY A 245 60.95 -25.46 -19.02
C GLY A 245 61.08 -24.40 -17.90
N LEU A 246 60.58 -23.20 -18.18
CA LEU A 246 60.47 -22.13 -17.18
C LEU A 246 59.27 -22.34 -16.26
N GLU A 247 59.40 -21.90 -15.02
CA GLU A 247 58.38 -22.03 -13.98
C GLU A 247 57.40 -20.86 -14.02
N LEU A 248 56.11 -21.17 -14.00
CA LEU A 248 55.01 -20.21 -14.00
C LEU A 248 54.58 -19.95 -12.56
N ASP A 249 55.08 -18.86 -11.99
CA ASP A 249 54.75 -18.41 -10.64
C ASP A 249 53.37 -17.72 -10.65
N ILE A 250 52.31 -18.50 -10.44
CA ILE A 250 50.95 -17.97 -10.29
C ILE A 250 50.58 -18.09 -8.80
N PRO A 251 50.66 -17.01 -8.00
CA PRO A 251 50.31 -17.07 -6.59
C PRO A 251 48.82 -17.39 -6.42
N TYR A 252 48.51 -18.55 -5.85
CA TYR A 252 47.16 -18.94 -5.46
C TYR A 252 46.90 -18.41 -4.05
N TYR A 253 46.11 -17.34 -3.93
CA TYR A 253 45.61 -16.90 -2.63
C TYR A 253 44.49 -17.85 -2.20
N ASP A 254 44.80 -18.69 -1.22
CA ASP A 254 43.89 -19.64 -0.60
C ASP A 254 42.73 -18.87 0.07
N MET A 255 41.56 -18.87 -0.57
CA MET A 255 40.34 -18.22 -0.08
C MET A 255 39.24 -19.26 0.16
N ASP A 256 39.60 -20.40 0.76
CA ASP A 256 38.64 -21.42 1.18
C ASP A 256 38.22 -21.23 2.65
N LEU A 257 37.08 -20.57 2.83
CA LEU A 257 36.29 -20.67 4.07
C LEU A 257 34.86 -21.06 3.70
N GLN A 258 34.68 -22.33 3.30
CA GLN A 258 33.38 -22.93 3.02
C GLN A 258 32.88 -23.69 4.25
N LEU A 259 31.92 -23.10 4.98
CA LEU A 259 31.12 -23.84 5.96
C LEU A 259 30.11 -24.72 5.20
N LYS A 260 30.45 -26.01 5.03
CA LYS A 260 29.56 -27.01 4.43
C LYS A 260 28.45 -27.40 5.42
N CYS A 261 27.21 -27.46 4.95
CA CYS A 261 26.14 -28.16 5.66
C CYS A 261 26.51 -29.65 5.77
N LYS A 262 26.82 -30.14 6.97
CA LYS A 262 26.89 -31.58 7.23
C LYS A 262 25.47 -32.12 7.33
N GLU A 263 25.06 -32.93 6.36
CA GLU A 263 23.86 -33.75 6.49
C GLU A 263 24.03 -34.65 7.72
N SER A 264 23.29 -34.33 8.78
CA SER A 264 23.17 -35.17 9.97
C SER A 264 22.04 -36.16 9.74
N ASN A 265 22.19 -37.06 8.76
CA ASN A 265 21.29 -38.21 8.65
C ASN A 265 21.73 -39.27 9.66
N THR A 266 21.25 -39.11 10.89
CA THR A 266 21.24 -40.19 11.87
C THR A 266 20.01 -41.05 11.64
N LYS A 267 20.28 -42.28 11.17
CA LYS A 267 19.64 -43.57 11.45
C LYS A 267 18.12 -43.71 11.28
N ASN A 268 17.75 -44.64 10.40
CA ASN A 268 17.02 -45.90 10.69
C ASN A 268 17.13 -46.70 9.37
N ILE A 269 17.68 -47.92 9.32
CA ILE A 269 17.20 -49.18 9.92
C ILE A 269 18.41 -50.06 10.25
#